data_AF-W6LE36-F1
#
_entry.id   AF-W6LE36-F1
#
_cell.length_a   1.000
_cell.length_b   1.000
_cell.length_c   1.000
_cell.angle_alpha   90.00
_cell.angle_beta   90.00
_cell.angle_gamma   90.00
#
_symmetry.space_group_name_H-M   'P 1'
#
loop_
_entity.id
_entity.type
_entity.pdbx_description
1 polymer ?
#
loop_
_entity_poly.entity_id
_entity_poly.type
_entity_poly.pdbx_seq_one_letter_code
_entity_poly.pdbx_strand_id
1 'polypeptide(L)'
;MLDKVSVRNKEQSYVLKSPKVVEVARAHYGCSTMRYVELDDMGGTGTVGSHWKMRNAKDELMAPSDSAGFYTAITIAAMEDTGYYKGNYRNAESMAWGKNAGCVLFDKNCVIDGVSQVPEMFCDDKYYSISDYKCTSDRMGIGDCAIAFYFSLPTYFQYFPNPIMGGTDFFMDFCPYIKADSDFLCLNGDEEMLPGSVFSESARCFSAVTKTSIRISDDQNMLSICADVQCDKDTSRYRVRVKGASDFVDCPPGTTILISDYSGEFKSGAITCALYEDVCPKSLYPDDDRDNNNDEIISATSDTTNITY
;
A
#
# COMPACT_ATOMS: atom_id res chain seq x y z
N MET A 1 16.68 -10.38 19.99
CA MET A 1 15.66 -10.06 18.96
C MET A 1 15.70 -8.58 18.63
N LEU A 2 15.45 -7.72 19.61
CA LEU A 2 15.63 -6.28 19.47
C LEU A 2 17.12 -5.91 19.50
N ASP A 3 17.52 -4.92 18.71
CA ASP A 3 18.86 -4.33 18.71
C ASP A 3 18.77 -2.84 18.37
N LYS A 4 19.89 -2.11 18.48
CA LYS A 4 20.00 -0.72 18.04
C LYS A 4 21.11 -0.56 17.01
N VAL A 5 20.81 0.13 15.92
CA VAL A 5 21.78 0.41 14.84
C VAL A 5 21.58 1.82 14.31
N SER A 6 22.65 2.43 13.81
CA SER A 6 22.56 3.68 13.03
C SER A 6 22.25 3.33 11.58
N VAL A 7 21.20 3.94 11.04
CA VAL A 7 20.72 3.71 9.67
C VAL A 7 20.62 5.05 8.95
N ARG A 8 21.08 5.14 7.70
CA ARG A 8 20.98 6.33 6.85
C ARG A 8 21.45 7.64 7.54
N ASN A 9 22.56 7.56 8.27
CA ASN A 9 23.17 8.68 9.01
C ASN A 9 22.31 9.26 10.15
N LYS A 10 21.28 8.54 10.60
CA LYS A 10 20.52 8.87 11.81
C LYS A 10 21.21 8.34 13.07
N GLU A 11 20.79 8.85 14.22
CA GLU A 11 21.13 8.25 15.51
C GLU A 11 20.66 6.79 15.60
N GLN A 12 21.15 6.06 16.61
CA GLN A 12 20.80 4.66 16.77
C GLN A 12 19.31 4.48 17.08
N SER A 13 18.62 3.72 16.23
CA SER A 13 17.21 3.37 16.37
C SER A 13 17.01 1.87 16.54
N TYR A 14 15.81 1.48 17.02
CA TYR A 14 15.48 0.09 17.25
C TYR A 14 15.27 -0.67 15.95
N VAL A 15 15.77 -1.91 15.91
CA VAL A 15 15.55 -2.83 14.80
C VAL A 15 15.24 -4.22 15.33
N LEU A 16 14.52 -5.02 14.54
CA LEU A 16 14.21 -6.40 14.85
C LEU A 16 15.07 -7.34 14.00
N LYS A 17 15.86 -8.19 14.69
CA LYS A 17 16.78 -9.19 14.13
C LYS A 17 16.23 -10.63 14.24
N SER A 18 14.93 -10.78 14.47
CA SER A 18 14.35 -12.10 14.71
C SER A 18 14.42 -12.96 13.43
N PRO A 19 14.73 -14.27 13.53
CA PRO A 19 15.07 -15.08 12.36
C PRO A 19 13.96 -15.12 11.30
N LYS A 20 12.70 -15.31 11.71
CA LYS A 20 11.58 -15.43 10.77
C LYS A 20 11.22 -14.09 10.14
N VAL A 21 11.26 -13.01 10.90
CA VAL A 21 11.06 -11.66 10.37
C VAL A 21 12.10 -11.33 9.30
N VAL A 22 13.37 -11.62 9.57
CA VAL A 22 14.44 -11.37 8.58
C VAL A 22 14.28 -12.26 7.35
N GLU A 23 13.90 -13.53 7.51
CA GLU A 23 13.60 -14.43 6.38
C GLU A 23 12.49 -13.86 5.48
N VAL A 24 11.36 -13.49 6.06
CA VAL A 24 10.21 -12.97 5.33
C VAL A 24 10.49 -11.59 4.72
N ALA A 25 11.15 -10.70 5.45
CA ALA A 25 11.52 -9.39 4.93
C ALA A 25 12.48 -9.50 3.75
N ARG A 26 13.48 -10.40 3.79
CA ARG A 26 14.35 -10.67 2.64
C ARG A 26 13.55 -11.06 1.39
N ALA A 27 12.54 -11.91 1.56
CA ALA A 27 11.66 -12.33 0.47
C ALA A 27 10.79 -11.18 -0.04
N HIS A 28 10.18 -10.39 0.85
CA HIS A 28 9.35 -9.25 0.50
C HIS A 28 10.14 -8.18 -0.27
N TYR A 29 11.24 -7.71 0.30
CA TYR A 29 12.02 -6.62 -0.28
C TYR A 29 12.96 -7.06 -1.40
N GLY A 30 13.18 -8.37 -1.60
CA GLY A 30 14.18 -8.88 -2.56
C GLY A 30 15.63 -8.54 -2.17
N CYS A 31 15.91 -8.38 -0.87
CA CYS A 31 17.24 -8.03 -0.37
C CYS A 31 17.85 -9.17 0.46
N SER A 32 18.59 -10.08 -0.17
CA SER A 32 19.14 -11.28 0.47
C SER A 32 20.16 -11.00 1.59
N THR A 33 20.83 -9.85 1.57
CA THR A 33 21.86 -9.47 2.55
C THR A 33 21.30 -8.75 3.78
N MET A 34 19.99 -8.43 3.80
CA MET A 34 19.32 -7.78 4.94
C MET A 34 19.57 -8.53 6.24
N ARG A 35 19.82 -7.81 7.34
CA ARG A 35 20.14 -8.40 8.66
C ARG A 35 19.11 -8.11 9.74
N TYR A 36 18.22 -7.15 9.51
CA TYR A 36 17.23 -6.67 10.44
C TYR A 36 16.13 -5.91 9.69
N VAL A 37 14.99 -5.73 10.34
CA VAL A 37 13.92 -4.85 9.89
C VAL A 37 13.84 -3.66 10.84
N GLU A 38 13.74 -2.46 10.28
CA GLU A 38 13.65 -1.22 11.07
C GLU A 38 12.30 -1.11 11.77
N LEU A 39 12.34 -0.73 13.05
CA LEU A 39 11.16 -0.29 13.78
C LEU A 39 11.08 1.23 13.72
N ASP A 40 9.87 1.76 13.86
CA ASP A 40 9.70 3.20 13.82
C ASP A 40 10.45 3.87 14.97
N ASP A 41 11.07 4.99 14.64
CA ASP A 41 11.98 5.76 15.47
C ASP A 41 11.56 7.23 15.57
N MET A 42 10.38 7.55 15.05
CA MET A 42 9.76 8.86 15.11
C MET A 42 8.49 8.81 15.97
N GLY A 43 7.97 9.99 16.32
CA GLY A 43 6.80 10.12 17.19
C GLY A 43 7.15 10.01 18.67
N GLY A 44 6.29 9.35 19.45
CA GLY A 44 6.41 9.25 20.91
C GLY A 44 6.62 7.83 21.42
N THR A 45 6.55 7.66 22.74
CA THR A 45 6.72 6.36 23.41
C THR A 45 5.70 5.31 23.00
N GLY A 46 4.52 5.72 22.52
CA GLY A 46 3.51 4.81 21.97
C GLY A 46 3.84 4.29 20.56
N THR A 47 4.80 4.91 19.87
CA THR A 47 5.14 4.55 18.48
C THR A 47 6.51 3.90 18.39
N VAL A 48 7.51 4.55 18.98
CA VAL A 48 8.92 4.18 18.85
C VAL A 48 9.16 2.75 19.34
N GLY A 49 9.71 1.92 18.46
CA GLY A 49 10.04 0.52 18.76
C GLY A 49 8.84 -0.45 18.84
N SER A 50 7.62 0.02 18.58
CA SER A 50 6.40 -0.82 18.62
C SER A 50 5.70 -0.99 17.27
N HIS A 51 6.12 -0.23 16.26
CA HIS A 51 5.58 -0.25 14.90
C HIS A 51 6.71 -0.51 13.90
N TRP A 52 6.38 -1.01 12.71
CA TRP A 52 7.34 -1.07 11.61
C TRP A 52 7.69 0.34 11.14
N LYS A 53 8.92 0.54 10.66
CA LYS A 53 9.30 1.82 10.08
C LYS A 53 8.41 2.12 8.86
N MET A 54 7.56 3.15 8.95
CA MET A 54 6.56 3.45 7.90
C MET A 54 7.20 3.65 6.52
N ARG A 55 8.36 4.31 6.47
CA ARG A 55 9.16 4.47 5.25
C ARG A 55 9.32 3.15 4.48
N ASN A 56 9.52 2.04 5.19
CA ASN A 56 9.79 0.73 4.62
C ASN A 56 8.53 -0.13 4.47
N ALA A 57 7.51 0.11 5.30
CA ALA A 57 6.32 -0.74 5.41
C ALA A 57 5.03 0.11 5.55
N LYS A 58 4.84 1.10 4.64
CA LYS A 58 3.76 2.10 4.71
C LYS A 58 2.38 1.46 4.86
N ASP A 59 2.10 0.46 4.05
CA ASP A 59 0.78 -0.15 3.89
C ASP A 59 0.58 -1.37 4.82
N GLU A 60 1.45 -1.56 5.81
CA GLU A 60 1.43 -2.69 6.74
C GLU A 60 0.49 -2.41 7.93
N LEU A 61 -0.18 -3.45 8.44
CA LEU A 61 -1.08 -3.37 9.61
C LEU A 61 -0.46 -2.68 10.84
N MET A 62 0.83 -2.91 11.08
CA MET A 62 1.61 -2.37 12.20
C MET A 62 2.47 -1.17 11.78
N ALA A 63 2.10 -0.46 10.71
CA ALA A 63 2.60 0.89 10.44
C ALA A 63 2.13 1.87 11.56
N PRO A 64 2.87 2.95 11.83
CA PRO A 64 2.60 3.86 12.94
C PRO A 64 1.41 4.82 12.72
N SER A 65 0.82 4.86 11.52
CA SER A 65 -0.30 5.72 11.16
C SER A 65 -1.22 5.02 10.17
N ASP A 66 -2.44 5.54 10.02
CA ASP A 66 -3.47 4.96 9.17
C ASP A 66 -2.98 4.81 7.72
N SER A 67 -3.03 3.58 7.22
CA SER A 67 -2.66 3.18 5.87
C SER A 67 -3.61 2.06 5.40
N ALA A 68 -3.29 1.35 4.32
CA ALA A 68 -4.07 0.20 3.88
C ALA A 68 -4.15 -0.94 4.91
N GLY A 69 -3.21 -1.01 5.85
CA GLY A 69 -3.30 -1.91 7.00
C GLY A 69 -3.20 -3.40 6.67
N PHE A 70 -2.42 -3.78 5.65
CA PHE A 70 -2.29 -5.17 5.23
C PHE A 70 -1.65 -6.02 6.32
N TYR A 71 -2.30 -7.13 6.69
CA TYR A 71 -1.73 -8.13 7.61
C TYR A 71 -0.72 -8.99 6.86
N THR A 72 0.50 -8.46 6.72
CA THR A 72 1.53 -9.11 5.91
C THR A 72 2.22 -10.25 6.64
N ALA A 73 2.98 -11.03 5.87
CA ALA A 73 3.86 -12.05 6.42
C ALA A 73 4.90 -11.48 7.41
N ILE A 74 5.25 -10.18 7.34
CA ILE A 74 6.23 -9.54 8.23
C ILE A 74 5.68 -9.50 9.66
N THR A 75 4.44 -9.04 9.85
CA THR A 75 3.80 -9.04 11.19
C THR A 75 3.50 -10.44 11.68
N ILE A 76 3.05 -11.36 10.81
CA ILE A 76 2.86 -12.77 11.18
C ILE A 76 4.16 -13.38 11.70
N ALA A 77 5.29 -13.12 11.02
CA ALA A 77 6.60 -13.59 11.44
C ALA A 77 7.05 -12.99 12.78
N ALA A 78 6.76 -11.72 13.02
CA ALA A 78 7.09 -11.09 14.30
C ALA A 78 6.33 -11.72 15.46
N MET A 79 5.03 -12.00 15.27
CA MET A 79 4.21 -12.70 16.26
C MET A 79 4.70 -14.14 16.48
N GLU A 80 5.05 -14.88 15.43
CA GLU A 80 5.59 -16.24 15.56
C GLU A 80 6.95 -16.26 16.30
N ASP A 81 7.86 -15.32 15.99
CA ASP A 81 9.17 -15.23 16.64
C ASP A 81 9.08 -14.89 18.15
N THR A 82 7.93 -14.39 18.65
CA THR A 82 7.70 -14.26 20.09
C THR A 82 7.60 -15.59 20.83
N GLY A 83 7.26 -16.67 20.12
CA GLY A 83 7.01 -17.99 20.69
C GLY A 83 5.60 -18.22 21.24
N TYR A 84 4.73 -17.20 21.23
CA TYR A 84 3.33 -17.33 21.67
C TYR A 84 2.39 -17.88 20.58
N TYR A 85 2.77 -17.73 19.31
CA TYR A 85 1.92 -18.04 18.17
C TYR A 85 2.65 -18.90 17.15
N LYS A 86 1.89 -19.55 16.27
CA LYS A 86 2.40 -20.19 15.05
C LYS A 86 1.77 -19.51 13.84
N GLY A 87 2.60 -18.95 12.96
CA GLY A 87 2.14 -18.16 11.82
C GLY A 87 1.40 -19.00 10.79
N ASN A 88 0.25 -18.50 10.32
CA ASN A 88 -0.45 -19.02 9.14
C ASN A 88 -0.19 -18.10 7.93
N TYR A 89 0.92 -18.35 7.24
CA TYR A 89 1.33 -17.54 6.08
C TYR A 89 0.42 -17.72 4.85
N ARG A 90 -0.46 -18.73 4.82
CA ARG A 90 -1.42 -18.90 3.71
C ARG A 90 -2.35 -17.70 3.58
N ASN A 91 -2.65 -17.04 4.70
CA ASN A 91 -3.55 -15.90 4.77
C ASN A 91 -2.81 -14.56 4.83
N ALA A 92 -1.47 -14.55 4.69
CA ALA A 92 -0.71 -13.32 4.61
C ALA A 92 -1.18 -12.48 3.42
N GLU A 93 -1.40 -11.19 3.66
CA GLU A 93 -1.70 -10.23 2.61
C GLU A 93 -0.42 -9.78 1.90
N SER A 94 -0.55 -9.48 0.61
CA SER A 94 0.55 -8.92 -0.18
C SER A 94 0.51 -7.40 -0.06
N MET A 95 1.64 -6.82 0.32
CA MET A 95 1.84 -5.37 0.30
C MET A 95 2.66 -5.00 -0.93
N ALA A 96 2.16 -4.10 -1.77
CA ALA A 96 2.92 -3.62 -2.93
C ALA A 96 4.14 -2.78 -2.49
N TRP A 97 3.97 -1.97 -1.45
CA TRP A 97 5.01 -1.10 -0.91
C TRP A 97 6.28 -1.87 -0.52
N GLY A 98 7.41 -1.47 -1.11
CA GLY A 98 8.72 -2.09 -0.86
C GLY A 98 8.93 -3.46 -1.52
N LYS A 99 7.92 -4.07 -2.15
CA LYS A 99 8.05 -5.40 -2.74
C LYS A 99 9.09 -5.39 -3.85
N ASN A 100 10.10 -6.24 -3.74
CA ASN A 100 11.25 -6.33 -4.65
C ASN A 100 12.04 -5.01 -4.84
N ALA A 101 11.94 -4.05 -3.91
CA ALA A 101 12.69 -2.79 -4.00
C ALA A 101 14.21 -2.98 -3.97
N GLY A 102 14.69 -4.13 -3.49
CA GLY A 102 16.10 -4.45 -3.33
C GLY A 102 16.72 -3.79 -2.11
N CYS A 103 18.03 -4.04 -1.91
CA CYS A 103 18.74 -3.52 -0.74
C CYS A 103 18.91 -2.00 -0.75
N VAL A 104 18.75 -1.35 -1.91
CA VAL A 104 18.83 0.10 -2.06
C VAL A 104 17.85 0.83 -1.13
N LEU A 105 16.68 0.24 -0.85
CA LEU A 105 15.70 0.79 0.09
C LEU A 105 16.31 1.02 1.48
N PHE A 106 17.18 0.13 1.95
CA PHE A 106 17.77 0.16 3.29
C PHE A 106 19.13 0.85 3.31
N ASP A 107 19.91 0.69 2.24
CA ASP A 107 21.29 1.16 2.14
C ASP A 107 21.40 2.64 1.73
N LYS A 108 20.36 3.20 1.10
CA LYS A 108 20.36 4.56 0.55
C LYS A 108 19.21 5.39 1.11
N ASN A 109 19.37 6.71 1.03
CA ASN A 109 18.27 7.64 1.19
C ASN A 109 17.24 7.42 0.08
N CYS A 110 15.97 7.70 0.37
CA CYS A 110 14.88 7.52 -0.60
C CYS A 110 15.04 8.39 -1.85
N VAL A 111 15.54 9.61 -1.68
CA VAL A 111 15.85 10.56 -2.75
C VAL A 111 17.26 11.11 -2.49
N ILE A 112 18.05 11.27 -3.55
CA ILE A 112 19.42 11.82 -3.51
C ILE A 112 19.49 12.91 -4.57
N ASP A 113 19.80 14.14 -4.16
CA ASP A 113 19.90 15.32 -5.03
C ASP A 113 18.68 15.52 -5.94
N GLY A 114 17.48 15.24 -5.40
CA GLY A 114 16.22 15.36 -6.14
C GLY A 114 15.95 14.22 -7.12
N VAL A 115 16.65 13.08 -7.00
CA VAL A 115 16.40 11.88 -7.80
C VAL A 115 16.01 10.73 -6.88
N SER A 116 14.83 10.16 -7.12
CA SER A 116 14.36 8.99 -6.38
C SER A 116 15.23 7.76 -6.63
N GLN A 117 15.60 7.08 -5.54
CA GLN A 117 16.36 5.83 -5.60
C GLN A 117 15.44 4.61 -5.73
N VAL A 118 14.15 4.79 -5.44
CA VAL A 118 13.10 3.76 -5.62
C VAL A 118 11.84 4.44 -6.18
N PRO A 119 11.79 4.75 -7.49
CA PRO A 119 10.73 5.57 -8.09
C PRO A 119 9.30 5.01 -7.94
N GLU A 120 9.17 3.70 -7.76
CA GLU A 120 7.88 3.03 -7.51
C GLU A 120 7.32 3.32 -6.11
N MET A 121 8.16 3.78 -5.17
CA MET A 121 7.77 4.11 -3.80
C MET A 121 7.80 5.61 -3.55
N PHE A 122 8.91 6.24 -3.93
CA PHE A 122 9.17 7.64 -3.63
C PHE A 122 9.13 8.47 -4.90
N CYS A 123 8.29 9.49 -4.92
CA CYS A 123 8.22 10.47 -5.97
C CYS A 123 9.19 11.61 -5.68
N ASP A 124 9.71 12.27 -6.71
CA ASP A 124 10.79 13.27 -6.59
C ASP A 124 10.42 14.64 -7.17
N ASP A 125 9.18 14.81 -7.65
CA ASP A 125 8.71 16.06 -8.22
C ASP A 125 7.28 16.39 -7.76
N LYS A 126 7.00 17.68 -7.58
CA LYS A 126 5.65 18.18 -7.29
C LYS A 126 4.76 18.08 -8.52
N TYR A 127 3.50 17.72 -8.31
CA TYR A 127 2.49 17.85 -9.36
C TYR A 127 1.77 19.18 -9.22
N TYR A 128 1.56 19.86 -10.35
CA TYR A 128 0.91 21.18 -10.39
C TYR A 128 -0.54 21.11 -10.86
N SER A 129 -0.98 19.93 -11.30
CA SER A 129 -2.33 19.67 -11.79
C SER A 129 -2.80 18.32 -11.28
N ILE A 130 -4.08 18.24 -10.91
CA ILE A 130 -4.76 16.99 -10.52
C ILE A 130 -4.66 15.95 -11.65
N SER A 131 -4.62 16.41 -12.91
CA SER A 131 -4.43 15.53 -14.08
C SER A 131 -3.18 14.66 -14.00
N ASP A 132 -2.14 15.13 -13.29
CA ASP A 132 -0.83 14.48 -13.20
C ASP A 132 -0.73 13.54 -11.99
N TYR A 133 -1.76 13.52 -11.14
CA TYR A 133 -1.78 12.72 -9.93
C TYR A 133 -1.74 11.22 -10.27
N LYS A 134 -1.11 10.47 -9.36
CA LYS A 134 -0.80 9.05 -9.54
C LYS A 134 -1.59 8.19 -8.57
N CYS A 135 -1.73 6.91 -8.88
CA CYS A 135 -2.28 5.97 -7.92
C CYS A 135 -1.42 5.87 -6.67
N THR A 136 -2.06 5.82 -5.51
CA THR A 136 -1.43 5.38 -4.27
C THR A 136 -0.97 3.92 -4.39
N SER A 137 0.02 3.51 -3.59
CA SER A 137 0.59 2.15 -3.63
C SER A 137 -0.43 1.05 -3.34
N ASP A 138 -1.41 1.34 -2.49
CA ASP A 138 -2.55 0.49 -2.15
C ASP A 138 -3.69 0.53 -3.17
N ARG A 139 -3.57 1.37 -4.21
CA ARG A 139 -4.57 1.62 -5.26
C ARG A 139 -5.95 2.03 -4.73
N MET A 140 -6.03 2.56 -3.52
CA MET A 140 -7.30 3.02 -2.92
C MET A 140 -7.65 4.46 -3.32
N GLY A 141 -6.71 5.22 -3.88
CA GLY A 141 -6.97 6.58 -4.34
C GLY A 141 -5.96 7.09 -5.36
N ILE A 142 -6.20 8.33 -5.77
CA ILE A 142 -5.34 9.13 -6.64
C ILE A 142 -4.70 10.21 -5.78
N GLY A 143 -3.40 10.46 -5.92
CA GLY A 143 -2.66 11.32 -5.00
C GLY A 143 -1.58 12.17 -5.63
N ASP A 144 -1.21 13.20 -4.89
CA ASP A 144 -0.08 14.07 -5.19
C ASP A 144 1.21 13.47 -4.63
N CYS A 145 2.35 13.86 -5.20
CA CYS A 145 3.63 13.71 -4.55
C CYS A 145 3.74 14.68 -3.36
N ALA A 146 3.57 14.15 -2.15
CA ALA A 146 3.41 14.94 -0.94
C ALA A 146 4.73 15.62 -0.49
N ILE A 147 5.07 16.77 -1.10
CA ILE A 147 6.28 17.54 -0.82
C ILE A 147 5.95 18.93 -0.24
N ALA A 148 6.61 19.30 0.86
CA ALA A 148 6.51 20.60 1.51
C ALA A 148 7.86 21.33 1.63
N PHE A 149 7.77 22.60 2.05
CA PHE A 149 8.93 23.42 2.45
C PHE A 149 8.89 23.65 3.95
N TYR A 150 10.04 23.49 4.60
CA TYR A 150 10.22 23.62 6.04
C TYR A 150 11.03 24.86 6.40
N PHE A 151 11.05 25.24 7.68
CA PHE A 151 12.00 26.26 8.16
C PHE A 151 13.44 25.72 8.14
N SER A 152 13.61 24.47 8.60
CA SER A 152 14.85 23.71 8.52
C SER A 152 14.55 22.21 8.54
N LEU A 153 15.40 21.43 7.89
CA LEU A 153 15.40 19.97 7.97
C LEU A 153 16.76 19.49 8.50
N PRO A 154 16.80 18.44 9.35
CA PRO A 154 18.04 17.76 9.69
C PRO A 154 18.78 17.31 8.43
N THR A 155 20.12 17.35 8.43
CA THR A 155 20.94 17.06 7.25
C THR A 155 20.67 15.68 6.64
N TYR A 156 20.35 14.68 7.46
CA TYR A 156 19.99 13.33 7.00
C TYR A 156 18.59 13.22 6.38
N PHE A 157 17.76 14.26 6.46
CA PHE A 157 16.46 14.39 5.79
C PHE A 157 16.47 15.41 4.64
N GLN A 158 17.62 15.98 4.29
CA GLN A 158 17.76 16.89 3.15
C GLN A 158 17.97 16.08 1.88
N TYR A 159 16.88 15.77 1.17
CA TYR A 159 16.94 14.90 -0.01
C TYR A 159 17.04 15.64 -1.35
N PHE A 160 16.73 16.93 -1.35
CA PHE A 160 16.63 17.77 -2.54
C PHE A 160 17.75 18.81 -2.58
N PRO A 161 18.07 19.38 -3.77
CA PRO A 161 19.02 20.48 -3.88
C PRO A 161 18.65 21.69 -3.01
N ASN A 162 17.35 21.89 -2.79
CA ASN A 162 16.84 22.83 -1.80
C ASN A 162 16.79 22.15 -0.42
N PRO A 163 17.62 22.54 0.57
CA PRO A 163 17.77 21.83 1.84
C PRO A 163 16.56 21.93 2.77
N ILE A 164 15.56 22.73 2.42
CA ILE A 164 14.31 22.83 3.18
C ILE A 164 13.13 22.12 2.51
N MET A 165 13.36 21.42 1.40
CA MET A 165 12.34 20.65 0.69
C MET A 165 12.38 19.18 1.15
N GLY A 166 11.22 18.60 1.42
CA GLY A 166 11.09 17.21 1.87
C GLY A 166 9.65 16.73 1.81
N GLY A 167 9.45 15.43 2.01
CA GLY A 167 8.13 14.81 2.11
C GLY A 167 7.36 15.30 3.34
N THR A 168 6.04 15.35 3.28
CA THR A 168 5.20 15.93 4.34
C THR A 168 5.14 15.10 5.63
N ASP A 169 5.44 13.81 5.54
CA ASP A 169 5.24 12.84 6.62
C ASP A 169 6.55 12.49 7.32
N PHE A 170 6.61 12.74 8.63
CA PHE A 170 7.81 12.49 9.41
C PHE A 170 8.03 10.99 9.70
N PHE A 171 6.99 10.14 9.71
CA PHE A 171 7.15 8.68 9.86
C PHE A 171 7.85 8.07 8.65
N MET A 172 7.70 8.71 7.49
CA MET A 172 8.39 8.36 6.25
C MET A 172 9.84 8.83 6.21
N ASP A 173 10.43 9.28 7.33
CA ASP A 173 11.71 10.00 7.36
C ASP A 173 11.70 11.23 6.43
N PHE A 174 10.54 11.89 6.25
CA PHE A 174 10.35 12.96 5.26
C PHE A 174 10.64 12.52 3.82
N CYS A 175 10.57 11.22 3.52
CA CYS A 175 10.61 10.74 2.15
C CYS A 175 9.29 11.08 1.44
N PRO A 176 9.33 11.77 0.29
CA PRO A 176 8.13 12.06 -0.50
C PRO A 176 7.54 10.79 -1.12
N TYR A 177 6.21 10.68 -1.10
CA TYR A 177 5.46 9.56 -1.67
C TYR A 177 4.11 10.04 -2.18
N ILE A 178 3.43 9.21 -2.97
CA ILE A 178 2.08 9.50 -3.47
C ILE A 178 1.08 9.35 -2.33
N LYS A 179 0.40 10.45 -1.98
CA LYS A 179 -0.60 10.50 -0.91
C LYS A 179 -1.91 11.06 -1.46
N ALA A 180 -3.00 10.35 -1.22
CA ALA A 180 -4.35 10.79 -1.55
C ALA A 180 -4.97 11.57 -0.37
N ASP A 181 -5.72 12.62 -0.68
CA ASP A 181 -6.68 13.24 0.24
C ASP A 181 -8.06 12.57 0.10
N SER A 182 -8.99 12.88 1.02
CA SER A 182 -10.32 12.26 1.06
C SER A 182 -11.10 12.39 -0.25
N ASP A 183 -10.99 13.54 -0.90
CA ASP A 183 -11.73 13.85 -2.13
C ASP A 183 -11.17 13.09 -3.34
N PHE A 184 -10.02 12.43 -3.20
CA PHE A 184 -9.37 11.67 -4.26
C PHE A 184 -9.38 10.15 -4.03
N LEU A 185 -10.16 9.66 -3.05
CA LEU A 185 -10.32 8.23 -2.80
C LEU A 185 -11.26 7.60 -3.84
N CYS A 186 -10.94 6.37 -4.26
CA CYS A 186 -11.80 5.61 -5.17
C CYS A 186 -13.09 5.11 -4.49
N LEU A 187 -13.16 5.15 -3.16
CA LEU A 187 -14.37 4.75 -2.42
C LEU A 187 -15.52 5.75 -2.63
N ASN A 188 -15.23 7.03 -2.49
CA ASN A 188 -16.23 8.10 -2.35
C ASN A 188 -15.68 9.50 -2.68
N GLY A 189 -14.69 9.59 -3.58
CA GLY A 189 -14.09 10.85 -3.99
C GLY A 189 -15.05 11.76 -4.77
N ASP A 190 -14.54 12.95 -5.11
CA ASP A 190 -15.27 13.99 -5.81
C ASP A 190 -15.21 13.76 -7.34
N GLU A 191 -16.38 13.58 -7.96
CA GLU A 191 -16.53 13.37 -9.39
C GLU A 191 -16.10 14.58 -10.24
N GLU A 192 -16.21 15.80 -9.69
CA GLU A 192 -15.76 17.02 -10.39
C GLU A 192 -14.23 17.10 -10.42
N MET A 193 -13.55 16.62 -9.38
CA MET A 193 -12.09 16.63 -9.30
C MET A 193 -11.43 15.45 -10.01
N LEU A 194 -12.11 14.30 -10.06
CA LEU A 194 -11.62 13.06 -10.67
C LEU A 194 -12.51 12.63 -11.84
N PRO A 195 -12.56 13.42 -12.92
CA PRO A 195 -13.38 13.11 -14.08
C PRO A 195 -12.97 11.76 -14.69
N GLY A 196 -13.95 11.03 -15.23
CA GLY A 196 -13.74 9.68 -15.78
C GLY A 196 -13.60 8.56 -14.74
N SER A 197 -13.61 8.87 -13.43
CA SER A 197 -13.53 7.87 -12.37
C SER A 197 -14.89 7.29 -11.98
N VAL A 198 -14.88 6.05 -11.47
CA VAL A 198 -16.00 5.40 -10.78
C VAL A 198 -15.68 5.32 -9.30
N PHE A 199 -16.68 5.53 -8.45
CA PHE A 199 -16.54 5.47 -7.00
C PHE A 199 -17.40 4.36 -6.39
N SER A 200 -16.75 3.42 -5.71
CA SER A 200 -17.42 2.31 -5.02
C SER A 200 -16.45 1.60 -4.06
N GLU A 201 -16.97 0.73 -3.19
CA GLU A 201 -16.14 -0.14 -2.34
C GLU A 201 -15.19 -1.04 -3.16
N SER A 202 -15.61 -1.41 -4.37
CA SER A 202 -14.83 -2.24 -5.29
C SER A 202 -13.88 -1.46 -6.18
N ALA A 203 -13.98 -0.12 -6.19
CA ALA A 203 -13.19 0.70 -7.10
C ALA A 203 -11.74 0.81 -6.66
N ARG A 204 -10.82 0.71 -7.62
CA ARG A 204 -9.38 0.86 -7.43
C ARG A 204 -8.79 1.80 -8.46
N CYS A 205 -7.65 2.38 -8.13
CA CYS A 205 -6.93 3.27 -9.01
C CYS A 205 -6.11 2.50 -10.05
N PHE A 206 -6.28 2.90 -11.30
CA PHE A 206 -5.52 2.42 -12.45
C PHE A 206 -4.78 3.58 -13.12
N SER A 207 -3.50 3.34 -13.42
CA SER A 207 -2.66 4.31 -14.10
C SER A 207 -2.87 4.23 -15.61
N ALA A 208 -2.85 5.38 -16.27
CA ALA A 208 -2.75 5.47 -17.70
C ALA A 208 -1.44 4.83 -18.20
N VAL A 209 -1.44 4.32 -19.43
CA VAL A 209 -0.22 3.84 -20.07
C VAL A 209 0.80 4.98 -20.18
N THR A 210 2.06 4.66 -19.89
CA THR A 210 3.17 5.61 -19.74
C THR A 210 3.17 6.68 -20.84
N LYS A 211 3.13 7.95 -20.44
CA LYS A 211 3.16 9.16 -21.31
C LYS A 211 1.96 9.37 -22.23
N THR A 212 0.85 8.64 -22.03
CA THR A 212 -0.40 8.87 -22.77
C THR A 212 -1.51 9.19 -21.79
N SER A 213 -2.06 10.41 -21.84
CA SER A 213 -3.18 10.78 -20.99
C SER A 213 -4.46 10.05 -21.41
N ILE A 214 -5.29 9.77 -20.42
CA ILE A 214 -6.69 9.41 -20.62
C ILE A 214 -7.44 10.69 -20.97
N ARG A 215 -8.06 10.74 -22.15
CA ARG A 215 -8.78 11.91 -22.64
C ARG A 215 -10.28 11.69 -22.46
N ILE A 216 -10.90 12.50 -21.63
CA ILE A 216 -12.31 12.39 -21.25
C ILE A 216 -13.14 13.25 -22.21
N SER A 217 -14.41 12.91 -22.40
CA SER A 217 -15.28 13.47 -23.43
C SER A 217 -15.53 14.98 -23.31
N ASP A 218 -15.30 15.57 -22.15
CA ASP A 218 -15.35 17.02 -21.86
C ASP A 218 -14.01 17.75 -22.04
N ASP A 219 -13.03 17.12 -22.72
CA ASP A 219 -11.67 17.63 -22.95
C ASP A 219 -10.77 17.69 -21.71
N GLN A 220 -11.19 17.08 -20.60
CA GLN A 220 -10.33 16.85 -19.44
C GLN A 220 -9.35 15.69 -19.70
N ASN A 221 -8.22 15.72 -18.99
CA ASN A 221 -7.19 14.68 -19.09
C ASN A 221 -6.79 14.19 -17.71
N MET A 222 -6.53 12.89 -17.60
CA MET A 222 -6.05 12.26 -16.37
C MET A 222 -4.91 11.26 -16.67
N LEU A 223 -3.95 11.15 -15.76
CA LEU A 223 -2.94 10.08 -15.75
C LEU A 223 -3.35 8.89 -14.87
N SER A 224 -4.40 9.03 -14.07
CA SER A 224 -4.95 7.98 -13.23
C SER A 224 -6.47 8.11 -13.12
N ILE A 225 -7.19 6.99 -13.10
CA ILE A 225 -8.64 6.95 -12.88
C ILE A 225 -9.02 5.83 -11.93
N CYS A 226 -10.15 5.96 -11.24
CA CYS A 226 -10.75 4.85 -10.50
C CYS A 226 -11.69 4.03 -11.40
N ALA A 227 -11.62 2.70 -11.29
CA ALA A 227 -12.52 1.78 -11.99
C ALA A 227 -12.97 0.67 -11.04
N ASP A 228 -14.21 0.19 -11.19
CA ASP A 228 -14.72 -0.94 -10.41
C ASP A 228 -13.93 -2.20 -10.72
N VAL A 229 -13.66 -2.99 -9.70
CA VAL A 229 -12.93 -4.27 -9.82
C VAL A 229 -13.83 -5.42 -9.40
N GLN A 230 -13.89 -6.44 -10.25
CA GLN A 230 -14.52 -7.71 -9.91
C GLN A 230 -13.48 -8.82 -9.90
N CYS A 231 -13.24 -9.37 -8.71
CA CYS A 231 -12.22 -10.38 -8.46
C CYS A 231 -12.80 -11.81 -8.54
N ASP A 232 -12.06 -12.71 -9.19
CA ASP A 232 -12.24 -14.16 -9.15
C ASP A 232 -11.02 -14.76 -8.43
N LYS A 233 -11.25 -15.22 -7.20
CA LYS A 233 -10.20 -15.76 -6.33
C LYS A 233 -9.66 -17.10 -6.81
N ASP A 234 -10.53 -17.97 -7.33
CA ASP A 234 -10.19 -19.34 -7.69
C ASP A 234 -9.18 -19.36 -8.84
N THR A 235 -9.32 -18.41 -9.76
CA THR A 235 -8.44 -18.27 -10.91
C THR A 235 -7.39 -17.16 -10.75
N SER A 236 -7.44 -16.38 -9.65
CA SER A 236 -6.63 -15.18 -9.43
C SER A 236 -6.70 -14.21 -10.62
N ARG A 237 -7.91 -14.05 -11.17
CA ARG A 237 -8.21 -13.13 -12.28
C ARG A 237 -9.14 -12.03 -11.80
N TYR A 238 -9.12 -10.90 -12.48
CA TYR A 238 -10.08 -9.84 -12.21
C TYR A 238 -10.51 -9.16 -13.51
N ARG A 239 -11.67 -8.50 -13.41
CA ARG A 239 -12.24 -7.68 -14.47
C ARG A 239 -12.43 -6.26 -13.97
N VAL A 240 -12.42 -5.32 -14.89
CA VAL A 240 -12.61 -3.89 -14.59
C VAL A 240 -13.82 -3.33 -15.31
N ARG A 241 -14.49 -2.35 -14.70
CA ARG A 241 -15.52 -1.54 -15.35
C ARG A 241 -15.23 -0.07 -15.13
N VAL A 242 -14.96 0.63 -16.23
CA VAL A 242 -14.69 2.07 -16.25
C VAL A 242 -16.00 2.87 -16.33
N LYS A 243 -15.93 4.18 -16.08
CA LYS A 243 -17.10 5.07 -16.14
C LYS A 243 -17.79 4.97 -17.50
N GLY A 244 -19.11 4.84 -17.50
CA GLY A 244 -19.94 4.75 -18.72
C GLY A 244 -19.94 3.39 -19.43
N ALA A 245 -19.14 2.41 -18.99
CA ALA A 245 -19.20 1.05 -19.53
C ALA A 245 -20.35 0.25 -18.90
N SER A 246 -21.05 -0.56 -19.71
CA SER A 246 -22.11 -1.47 -19.22
C SER A 246 -21.54 -2.70 -18.53
N ASP A 247 -20.48 -3.25 -19.09
CA ASP A 247 -19.96 -4.58 -18.74
C ASP A 247 -18.54 -4.51 -18.19
N PHE A 248 -18.19 -5.55 -17.43
CA PHE A 248 -16.82 -5.78 -16.94
C PHE A 248 -15.96 -6.42 -18.03
N VAL A 249 -14.72 -5.95 -18.14
CA VAL A 249 -13.74 -6.41 -19.12
C VAL A 249 -12.58 -7.09 -18.41
N ASP A 250 -12.11 -8.22 -18.94
CA ASP A 250 -10.93 -8.90 -18.42
C ASP A 250 -9.71 -7.97 -18.40
N CYS A 251 -9.01 -7.90 -17.27
CA CYS A 251 -7.79 -7.09 -17.09
C CYS A 251 -6.61 -7.95 -16.64
N PRO A 252 -6.04 -8.80 -17.52
CA PRO A 252 -4.90 -9.63 -17.16
C PRO A 252 -3.70 -8.77 -16.72
N PRO A 253 -3.02 -9.10 -15.61
CA PRO A 253 -1.89 -8.30 -15.11
C PRO A 253 -0.81 -8.02 -16.17
N GLY A 254 -0.32 -6.78 -16.20
CA GLY A 254 0.71 -6.32 -17.15
C GLY A 254 0.18 -6.03 -18.57
N THR A 255 -1.10 -6.30 -18.84
CA THR A 255 -1.72 -5.92 -20.12
C THR A 255 -2.29 -4.51 -20.07
N THR A 256 -2.80 -4.06 -21.22
CA THR A 256 -3.35 -2.73 -21.41
C THR A 256 -4.77 -2.84 -21.95
N ILE A 257 -5.68 -1.99 -21.44
CA ILE A 257 -7.05 -1.88 -21.93
C ILE A 257 -7.26 -0.49 -22.52
N LEU A 258 -7.63 -0.43 -23.80
CA LEU A 258 -8.07 0.79 -24.47
C LEU A 258 -9.50 1.12 -24.01
N ILE A 259 -9.63 2.06 -23.07
CA ILE A 259 -10.91 2.28 -22.38
C ILE A 259 -11.98 2.93 -23.27
N SER A 260 -11.57 3.60 -24.35
CA SER A 260 -12.48 4.15 -25.37
C SER A 260 -13.20 3.07 -26.18
N ASP A 261 -12.72 1.82 -26.18
CA ASP A 261 -13.41 0.70 -26.85
C ASP A 261 -14.64 0.23 -26.06
N TYR A 262 -14.74 0.60 -24.77
CA TYR A 262 -15.75 0.10 -23.85
C TYR A 262 -16.69 1.18 -23.31
N SER A 263 -16.34 2.45 -23.46
CA SER A 263 -17.16 3.57 -22.98
C SER A 263 -16.98 4.83 -23.82
N GLY A 264 -18.11 5.47 -24.17
CA GLY A 264 -18.15 6.76 -24.85
C GLY A 264 -17.76 7.96 -23.97
N GLU A 265 -17.50 7.75 -22.68
CA GLU A 265 -16.98 8.78 -21.76
C GLU A 265 -15.51 9.13 -22.08
N PHE A 266 -14.80 8.27 -22.82
CA PHE A 266 -13.39 8.46 -23.14
C PHE A 266 -13.19 8.63 -24.65
N LYS A 267 -12.59 9.75 -25.04
CA LYS A 267 -12.17 10.02 -26.43
C LYS A 267 -11.01 9.12 -26.85
N SER A 268 -10.09 8.85 -25.93
CA SER A 268 -8.92 7.99 -26.13
C SER A 268 -8.20 7.73 -24.80
N GLY A 269 -7.27 6.79 -24.79
CA GLY A 269 -6.41 6.51 -23.64
C GLY A 269 -6.56 5.06 -23.19
N ALA A 270 -5.58 4.57 -22.46
CA ALA A 270 -5.56 3.20 -22.02
C ALA A 270 -5.04 3.10 -20.59
N ILE A 271 -5.54 2.13 -19.85
CA ILE A 271 -5.08 1.82 -18.49
C ILE A 271 -4.19 0.58 -18.50
N THR A 272 -3.26 0.53 -17.54
CA THR A 272 -2.40 -0.64 -17.30
C THR A 272 -3.02 -1.53 -16.22
N CYS A 273 -3.20 -2.81 -16.51
CA CYS A 273 -3.72 -3.79 -15.56
C CYS A 273 -2.69 -4.12 -14.49
N ALA A 274 -3.03 -3.83 -13.22
CA ALA A 274 -2.25 -4.15 -12.04
C ALA A 274 -2.12 -5.66 -11.78
N LEU A 275 -1.25 -6.04 -10.84
CA LEU A 275 -1.25 -7.39 -10.27
C LEU A 275 -2.57 -7.65 -9.54
N TYR A 276 -3.04 -8.89 -9.56
CA TYR A 276 -4.28 -9.30 -8.90
C TYR A 276 -4.29 -8.90 -7.42
N GLU A 277 -3.20 -9.18 -6.72
CA GLU A 277 -3.06 -8.91 -5.28
C GLU A 277 -3.06 -7.42 -4.90
N ASP A 278 -2.78 -6.51 -5.84
CA ASP A 278 -2.80 -5.06 -5.58
C ASP A 278 -4.22 -4.48 -5.66
N VAL A 279 -5.13 -5.14 -6.37
CA VAL A 279 -6.52 -4.68 -6.58
C VAL A 279 -7.55 -5.55 -5.88
N CYS A 280 -7.20 -6.79 -5.58
CA CYS A 280 -8.03 -7.80 -4.93
C CYS A 280 -7.40 -8.29 -3.60
N PRO A 281 -7.15 -7.41 -2.60
CA PRO A 281 -6.59 -7.83 -1.32
C PRO A 281 -7.56 -8.71 -0.54
N LYS A 282 -7.04 -9.68 0.22
CA LYS A 282 -7.84 -10.70 0.93
C LYS A 282 -8.78 -10.11 1.98
N SER A 283 -8.38 -9.03 2.66
CA SER A 283 -9.22 -8.32 3.63
C SER A 283 -10.56 -7.83 3.08
N LEU A 284 -10.60 -7.43 1.80
CA LEU A 284 -11.80 -6.91 1.14
C LEU A 284 -12.64 -8.02 0.50
N TYR A 285 -12.09 -9.21 0.38
CA TYR A 285 -12.78 -10.40 -0.09
C TYR A 285 -12.44 -11.56 0.85
N PRO A 286 -13.04 -11.65 2.05
CA PRO A 286 -12.81 -12.78 2.96
C PRO A 286 -13.33 -14.08 2.34
N ASP A 287 -12.69 -15.20 2.65
CA ASP A 287 -13.21 -16.52 2.30
C ASP A 287 -14.47 -16.77 3.16
N ASP A 288 -15.59 -17.11 2.52
CA ASP A 288 -16.79 -17.54 3.24
C ASP A 288 -16.57 -19.00 3.67
N ASP A 289 -15.65 -19.21 4.62
CA ASP A 289 -15.42 -20.50 5.29
C ASP A 289 -16.59 -20.83 6.25
N ARG A 290 -17.83 -20.65 5.78
CA ARG A 290 -19.07 -20.95 6.52
C ARG A 290 -19.77 -22.23 6.09
N ASP A 291 -19.12 -23.07 5.28
CA ASP A 291 -19.61 -24.41 4.99
C ASP A 291 -18.45 -25.42 5.09
N ASN A 292 -18.25 -25.99 6.30
CA ASN A 292 -17.79 -27.38 6.52
C ASN A 292 -17.48 -27.73 8.00
N ASN A 293 -18.20 -27.18 8.98
CA ASN A 293 -18.28 -27.77 10.32
C ASN A 293 -19.71 -28.24 10.60
N ASN A 294 -20.08 -29.38 10.01
CA ASN A 294 -21.12 -30.24 10.59
C ASN A 294 -20.52 -30.93 11.83
N ASP A 295 -20.40 -30.19 12.92
CA ASP A 295 -20.16 -30.79 14.24
C ASP A 295 -21.48 -30.87 14.98
N GLU A 296 -21.86 -32.12 15.26
CA GLU A 296 -23.05 -32.57 15.96
C GLU A 296 -23.29 -31.79 17.26
N ILE A 297 -24.48 -31.20 17.36
CA ILE A 297 -25.00 -30.66 18.62
C ILE A 297 -25.27 -31.85 19.56
N ILE A 298 -24.30 -32.19 20.40
CA ILE A 298 -24.53 -33.02 21.58
C ILE A 298 -25.13 -32.10 22.65
N SER A 299 -26.42 -32.29 22.91
CA SER A 299 -27.12 -31.60 24.00
C SER A 299 -26.55 -32.03 25.36
N ALA A 300 -25.99 -31.10 26.11
CA ALA A 300 -25.75 -31.28 27.53
C ALA A 300 -26.88 -30.60 28.33
N THR A 301 -27.78 -31.43 28.86
CA THR A 301 -28.77 -31.05 29.87
C THR A 301 -28.06 -30.60 31.15
N SER A 302 -28.38 -29.40 31.64
CA SER A 302 -27.90 -28.92 32.94
C SER A 302 -28.72 -29.52 34.08
N ASP A 303 -28.15 -30.47 34.81
CA ASP A 303 -28.61 -30.80 36.16
C ASP A 303 -27.92 -29.86 37.15
N THR A 304 -28.73 -28.99 37.75
CA THR A 304 -28.33 -28.09 38.85
C THR A 304 -28.45 -28.83 40.18
N THR A 305 -27.32 -29.17 40.79
CA THR A 305 -27.25 -29.52 42.22
C THR A 305 -26.57 -28.40 43.00
N ASN A 306 -27.35 -27.75 43.85
CA ASN A 306 -26.94 -26.83 44.91
C ASN A 306 -25.88 -27.43 45.82
N ILE A 307 -24.81 -26.71 46.13
CA ILE A 307 -24.18 -26.76 47.45
C ILE A 307 -23.73 -25.35 47.86
N THR A 308 -24.36 -24.86 48.93
CA THR A 308 -23.96 -23.74 49.79
C THR A 308 -22.72 -24.09 50.63
N TYR A 309 -21.78 -23.16 50.73
CA TYR A 309 -21.40 -22.48 51.99
C TYR A 309 -20.66 -21.17 51.65
#